data_AF-A0A6C1NQC4-F1
#
_entry.id   AF-A0A6C1NQC4-F1
#
_cell.length_a   1.000
_cell.length_b   1.000
_cell.length_c   1.000
_cell.angle_alpha   90.00
_cell.angle_beta   90.00
_cell.angle_gamma   90.00
#
_symmetry.space_group_name_H-M   'P 1'
#
loop_
_entity.id
_entity.type
_entity.pdbx_description
1 polymer ?
#
loop_
_entity_poly.entity_id
_entity_poly.type
_entity_poly.pdbx_seq_one_letter_code
_entity_poly.pdbx_strand_id
1 'polypeptide(L)' 'QLQAATRSREAAERSAEAELTRFNVGASTNFQVVTAQDNLTQQRLSELQAIISYINAIANFEEAQGTRWADDDS' A
#
# COMPACT_ATOMS: atom_id res chain seq x y z
N GLN A 1 -7.23 4.91 5.20
CA GLN A 1 -6.75 3.61 4.70
C GLN A 1 -5.52 3.78 3.81
N LEU A 2 -5.59 4.51 2.69
CA LEU A 2 -4.44 4.73 1.79
C LEU A 2 -3.19 5.28 2.49
N GLN A 3 -3.28 6.41 3.21
CA GLN A 3 -2.12 6.98 3.90
C GLN A 3 -1.46 6.03 4.90
N ALA A 4 -2.24 5.19 5.59
CA ALA A 4 -1.70 4.20 6.51
C ALA A 4 -0.95 3.10 5.75
N ALA A 5 -1.52 2.59 4.65
CA ALA A 5 -0.88 1.59 3.80
C ALA A 5 0.43 2.11 3.17
N THR A 6 0.43 3.37 2.71
CA THR A 6 1.64 4.05 2.22
C THR A 6 2.73 4.11 3.27
N ARG A 7 2.41 4.56 4.50
CA ARG A 7 3.38 4.60 5.60
C ARG A 7 3.90 3.22 5.99
N SER A 8 3.05 2.20 5.98
CA SER A 8 3.46 0.82 6.24
C SER A 8 4.43 0.30 5.18
N ARG A 9 4.18 0.58 3.90
CA ARG A 9 5.10 0.23 2.81
C ARG A 9 6.43 0.94 2.94
N GLU A 10 6.44 2.25 3.22
CA GLU A 10 7.68 3.01 3.45
C GLU A 10 8.49 2.48 4.64
N ALA A 11 7.82 2.11 5.73
CA ALA A 11 8.47 1.52 6.89
C ALA A 11 9.09 0.14 6.57
N ALA A 12 8.37 -0.70 5.82
CA ALA A 12 8.88 -2.00 5.39
C ALA A 12 10.04 -1.86 4.40
N GLU A 13 10.03 -0.83 3.56
CA GLU A 13 11.11 -0.53 2.60
C GLU A 13 12.41 -0.19 3.33
N ARG A 14 12.35 0.72 4.31
CA ARG A 14 13.50 1.04 5.17
C ARG A 14 13.98 -0.16 5.97
N SER A 15 13.07 -1.01 6.42
CA SER A 15 13.42 -2.25 7.14
C SER A 15 14.20 -3.22 6.24
N ALA A 16 13.75 -3.42 4.99
CA ALA A 16 14.45 -4.26 4.02
C ALA A 16 15.83 -3.71 3.65
N GLU A 17 15.96 -2.40 3.46
CA GLU A 17 17.24 -1.72 3.21
C GLU A 17 18.22 -1.87 4.40
N ALA A 18 17.71 -1.70 5.63
CA ALA A 18 18.50 -1.87 6.84
C ALA A 18 18.97 -3.32 6.99
N GLU A 19 18.11 -4.29 6.74
CA GLU A 19 18.46 -5.71 6.87
C GLU A 19 19.48 -6.14 5.80
N LEU A 20 19.36 -5.64 4.57
CA LEU A 20 20.37 -5.83 3.53
C LEU A 20 21.72 -5.22 3.92
N THR A 21 21.72 -4.02 4.49
CA THR A 21 22.94 -3.36 4.98
C THR A 21 23.61 -4.18 6.09
N ARG A 22 22.82 -4.70 7.03
CA ARG A 22 23.31 -5.59 8.09
C ARG A 22 23.87 -6.89 7.54
N PHE A 23 23.23 -7.47 6.55
CA PHE A 23 23.69 -8.70 5.90
C PHE A 23 25.07 -8.50 5.24
N ASN A 24 25.25 -7.38 4.53
CA ASN A 24 26.51 -7.06 3.85
C ASN A 24 27.72 -6.93 4.80
N VAL A 25 27.49 -6.63 6.08
CA VAL A 25 28.52 -6.56 7.12
C VAL A 25 28.56 -7.79 8.03
N GLY A 26 27.82 -8.86 7.69
CA GLY A 26 27.77 -10.10 8.47
C GLY A 26 26.95 -10.03 9.76
N ALA A 27 26.15 -8.97 9.95
CA ALA A 27 25.30 -8.74 11.12
C ALA A 27 23.84 -9.23 10.95
N SER A 28 23.55 -9.93 9.84
CA SER A 28 22.27 -10.54 9.49
C SER A 28 22.50 -11.78 8.62
N THR A 29 21.45 -12.59 8.46
CA THR A 29 21.42 -13.82 7.66
C THR A 29 20.55 -13.65 6.41
N ASN A 30 20.77 -14.47 5.39
CA ASN A 30 19.96 -14.46 4.16
C ASN A 30 18.46 -14.66 4.45
N PHE A 31 18.11 -15.51 5.43
CA PHE A 31 16.72 -15.74 5.83
C PHE A 31 16.04 -14.45 6.32
N GLN A 32 16.75 -13.63 7.11
CA GLN A 32 16.21 -12.37 7.62
C GLN A 32 16.02 -11.34 6.50
N VAL A 33 16.95 -11.27 5.54
CA VAL A 33 16.81 -10.41 4.35
C VAL A 33 15.57 -10.79 3.54
N VAL A 34 15.41 -12.08 3.22
CA VAL A 34 14.23 -12.57 2.47
C VAL A 34 12.95 -12.29 3.25
N THR A 35 12.93 -12.51 4.57
CA THR A 35 11.76 -12.21 5.41
C THR A 35 11.39 -10.72 5.36
N ALA A 36 12.38 -9.81 5.37
CA ALA A 36 12.13 -8.38 5.25
C ALA A 36 11.61 -7.99 3.85
N GLN A 37 12.12 -8.63 2.79
CA GLN A 37 11.66 -8.44 1.42
C GLN A 37 10.23 -8.97 1.20
N ASP A 38 9.89 -10.11 1.79
CA ASP A 38 8.54 -10.65 1.79
C ASP A 38 7.57 -9.69 2.49
N ASN A 39 7.96 -9.15 3.64
CA ASN A 39 7.16 -8.13 4.33
C ASN A 39 6.92 -6.90 3.44
N LEU A 40 7.97 -6.35 2.82
CA LEU A 40 7.84 -5.23 1.88
C LEU A 40 6.89 -5.55 0.73
N THR A 41 6.97 -6.76 0.17
CA THR A 41 6.08 -7.22 -0.89
C THR A 41 4.61 -7.22 -0.43
N GLN A 42 4.34 -7.69 0.79
CA GLN A 42 2.99 -7.67 1.35
C GLN A 42 2.49 -6.25 1.61
N GLN A 43 3.34 -5.32 2.07
CA GLN A 43 2.93 -3.93 2.26
C GLN A 43 2.68 -3.21 0.93
N ARG A 44 3.46 -3.50 -0.11
CA ARG A 44 3.21 -3.00 -1.48
C ARG A 44 1.87 -3.48 -2.01
N LEU A 45 1.51 -4.74 -1.78
CA LEU A 45 0.19 -5.27 -2.13
C LEU A 45 -0.93 -4.56 -1.38
N SER A 46 -0.77 -4.35 -0.07
CA SER A 46 -1.75 -3.62 0.74
C SER A 46 -1.97 -2.17 0.27
N GLU A 47 -0.89 -1.47 -0.10
CA GLU A 47 -0.97 -0.13 -0.66
C GLU A 47 -1.70 -0.12 -2.01
N LEU A 48 -1.40 -1.07 -2.91
CA LEU A 48 -2.10 -1.19 -4.19
C LEU A 48 -3.61 -1.40 -4.00
N GLN A 49 -4.00 -2.27 -3.06
CA GLN A 49 -5.40 -2.50 -2.72
C GLN A 49 -6.08 -1.26 -2.16
N ALA A 50 -5.36 -0.46 -1.35
CA ALA A 50 -5.87 0.78 -0.81
C ALA A 50 -6.04 1.86 -1.90
N ILE A 51 -5.15 1.90 -2.89
CA ILE A 51 -5.28 2.77 -4.07
C ILE A 51 -6.52 2.40 -4.88
N ILE A 52 -6.68 1.12 -5.21
CA ILE A 52 -7.87 0.61 -5.94
C ILE A 52 -9.15 0.98 -5.20
N SER A 53 -9.16 0.76 -3.87
CA SER A 53 -10.32 1.09 -3.04
C SER A 53 -10.63 2.59 -3.03
N TYR A 54 -9.61 3.45 -3.04
CA TYR A 54 -9.78 4.90 -3.14
C TYR A 54 -10.37 5.32 -4.50
N ILE A 55 -9.87 4.75 -5.60
CA ILE A 55 -10.39 5.01 -6.95
C ILE A 55 -11.86 4.59 -7.05
N ASN A 56 -12.20 3.40 -6.57
CA ASN A 56 -13.59 2.93 -6.57
C ASN A 56 -14.51 3.82 -5.73
N ALA A 57 -14.03 4.34 -4.59
CA ALA A 57 -14.81 5.25 -3.76
C ALA A 57 -15.11 6.59 -4.47
N ILE A 58 -14.18 7.10 -5.29
CA ILE A 58 -14.41 8.28 -6.12
C ILE A 58 -15.45 7.97 -7.20
N ALA A 59 -15.30 6.87 -7.93
CA ALA A 59 -16.23 6.50 -9.00
C ALA A 59 -17.67 6.33 -8.47
N ASN A 60 -17.84 5.64 -7.34
CA ASN A 60 -19.15 5.48 -6.71
C ASN A 60 -19.75 6.81 -6.24
N PHE A 61 -18.92 7.76 -5.81
CA PHE A 61 -19.36 9.10 -5.42
C PHE A 61 -19.81 9.93 -6.63
N GLU A 62 -19.11 9.82 -7.76
CA GLU A 62 -19.50 10.47 -9.02
C GLU A 62 -20.81 9.91 -9.57
N GLU A 63 -20.99 8.59 -9.57
CA GLU A 63 -22.22 7.92 -9.99
C GLU A 63 -23.41 8.34 -9.10
N ALA A 64 -23.24 8.31 -7.78
CA ALA A 64 -24.29 8.72 -6.84
C ALA A 64 -24.71 10.19 -7.02
N GLN A 65 -23.76 11.08 -7.32
CA GLN A 65 -24.09 12.46 -7.65
C GLN A 65 -24.83 12.55 -8.98
N GLY A 66 -24.33 11.92 -10.04
CA GLY A 66 -24.94 11.91 -11.38
C GLY A 66 -26.39 11.45 -11.37
N THR A 67 -26.70 10.36 -10.68
CA THR A 67 -28.07 9.85 -10.51
C THR A 67 -28.96 10.87 -9.80
N ARG A 68 -28.45 11.54 -8.75
CA ARG A 68 -29.22 12.55 -8.02
C ARG A 68 -29.60 13.75 -8.91
N TRP A 69 -28.73 14.17 -9.82
CA TRP A 69 -29.06 15.26 -10.75
C TRP A 69 -30.11 14.85 -11.78
N ALA A 70 -30.10 13.59 -12.22
CA ALA A 70 -31.09 13.05 -13.16
C ALA A 70 -32.48 12.91 -12.52
N ASP A 71 -32.55 12.54 -11.24
CA ASP A 71 -33.82 12.42 -10.49
C ASP A 71 -34.44 13.78 -10.11
N ASP A 72 -33.63 14.84 -9.96
CA ASP A 72 -34.10 16.19 -9.60
C ASP A 72 -34.63 17.00 -10.81
N ASP A 73 -34.31 16.56 -12.04
CA ASP A 73 -34.69 17.21 -13.32
C ASP A 73 -35.88 16.50 -14.02
N SER A 74 -36.47 15.47 -13.39
CA SER A 74 -37.59 14.65 -13.90
C SER A 74 -38.89 14.85 -13.13
#